data_AF-A0AAD0KAE4-F1
#
_entry.id   AF-A0AAD0KAE4-F1
#
_cell.length_a   1.000
_cell.length_b   1.000
_cell.length_c   1.000
_cell.angle_alpha   90.00
_cell.angle_beta   90.00
_cell.angle_gamma   90.00
#
_symmetry.space_group_name_H-M   'P 1'
#
loop_
_entity.id
_entity.type
_entity.pdbx_description
1 polymer ?
#
loop_
_entity_poly.entity_id
_entity_poly.type
_entity_poly.pdbx_seq_one_letter_code
_entity_poly.pdbx_strand_id
1 'polypeptide(L)'
;MQFDGLHAVADYAALYTCLRQVAFADHLRERLGSFEARCDPAERAVVFTATAPTGQDGHHDSVRSRATLIAVIEADAIVWGWAHPRGEPSGPASALRDVGARFGVDDFATPRVPLPPNLSRDEVIDCRAQAIDIVAAAAVESTGISPYWTGRLDDGELAVYLLDDVALPEPSFADFATTMPTVMRSLAVNDHRVAIHGMAARRGWHISWRAGTDGGRSPICDVTDGESVAHVEFDRRARPIDFSCELVGQH
;
A
#
# COMPACT_ATOMS: atom_id res chain seq x y z
N MET A 1 -18.38 4.82 8.62
CA MET A 1 -17.58 5.94 8.07
C MET A 1 -17.69 5.83 6.54
N GLN A 2 -17.41 6.87 5.76
CA GLN A 2 -17.84 6.97 4.34
C GLN A 2 -17.21 5.92 3.38
N PHE A 3 -16.33 5.03 3.87
CA PHE A 3 -15.59 4.04 3.07
C PHE A 3 -15.50 2.66 3.75
N ASP A 4 -16.48 2.25 4.56
CA ASP A 4 -16.33 1.06 5.44
C ASP A 4 -15.96 -0.22 4.66
N GLY A 5 -16.50 -0.41 3.44
CA GLY A 5 -16.16 -1.56 2.60
C GLY A 5 -14.77 -1.46 1.96
N LEU A 6 -14.42 -0.27 1.44
CA LEU A 6 -13.10 0.01 0.88
C LEU A 6 -11.99 -0.15 1.93
N HIS A 7 -12.23 0.31 3.16
CA HIS A 7 -11.31 0.15 4.27
C HIS A 7 -11.06 -1.30 4.66
N ALA A 8 -12.09 -2.15 4.64
CA ALA A 8 -11.90 -3.55 5.01
C ALA A 8 -10.90 -4.26 4.09
N VAL A 9 -10.94 -3.96 2.78
CA VAL A 9 -10.01 -4.52 1.79
C VAL A 9 -8.64 -3.88 1.91
N ALA A 10 -8.58 -2.55 2.05
CA ALA A 10 -7.33 -1.82 2.21
C ALA A 10 -6.58 -2.24 3.48
N ASP A 11 -7.27 -2.33 4.63
CA ASP A 11 -6.67 -2.72 5.90
C ASP A 11 -6.01 -4.09 5.81
N TYR A 12 -6.63 -5.05 5.11
CA TYR A 12 -6.09 -6.40 4.93
C TYR A 12 -4.75 -6.41 4.19
N ALA A 13 -4.60 -5.57 3.17
CA ALA A 13 -3.37 -5.51 2.36
C ALA A 13 -2.40 -4.39 2.76
N ALA A 14 -2.75 -3.53 3.72
CA ALA A 14 -1.99 -2.33 4.05
C ALA A 14 -0.54 -2.63 4.44
N LEU A 15 -0.32 -3.61 5.32
CA LEU A 15 1.03 -3.94 5.79
C LEU A 15 1.89 -4.54 4.66
N TYR A 16 1.33 -5.45 3.87
CA TYR A 16 2.03 -5.98 2.69
C TYR A 16 2.40 -4.86 1.71
N THR A 17 1.44 -3.99 1.40
CA THR A 17 1.62 -2.85 0.49
C THR A 17 2.71 -1.91 1.00
N CYS A 18 2.73 -1.64 2.30
CA CYS A 18 3.75 -0.83 2.93
C CYS A 18 5.15 -1.45 2.82
N LEU A 19 5.30 -2.75 3.13
CA LEU A 19 6.58 -3.46 3.01
C LEU A 19 7.08 -3.50 1.57
N ARG A 20 6.18 -3.70 0.59
CA ARG A 20 6.52 -3.61 -0.83
C ARG A 20 6.98 -2.22 -1.23
N GLN A 21 6.40 -1.17 -0.64
CA GLN A 21 6.85 0.20 -0.88
C GLN A 21 8.21 0.51 -0.27
N VAL A 22 8.49 0.01 0.93
CA VAL A 22 9.83 0.13 1.54
C VAL A 22 10.87 -0.54 0.65
N ALA A 23 10.63 -1.80 0.24
CA ALA A 23 11.53 -2.52 -0.66
C ALA A 23 11.71 -1.81 -2.01
N PHE A 24 10.65 -1.19 -2.54
CA PHE A 24 10.73 -0.43 -3.78
C PHE A 24 11.57 0.84 -3.63
N ALA A 25 11.37 1.59 -2.55
CA ALA A 25 12.13 2.81 -2.28
C ALA A 25 13.61 2.51 -2.07
N ASP A 26 13.92 1.41 -1.38
CA ASP A 26 15.30 0.95 -1.20
C ASP A 26 15.92 0.51 -2.51
N HIS A 27 15.21 -0.27 -3.33
CA HIS A 27 15.66 -0.67 -4.67
C HIS A 27 16.01 0.54 -5.56
N LEU A 28 15.15 1.56 -5.61
CA LEU A 28 15.41 2.76 -6.40
C LEU A 28 16.59 3.56 -5.84
N ARG A 29 16.71 3.68 -4.51
CA ARG A 29 17.81 4.41 -3.86
C ARG A 29 19.16 3.74 -4.08
N GLU A 30 19.22 2.42 -3.96
CA GLU A 30 20.45 1.64 -4.21
C GLU A 30 20.90 1.77 -5.67
N ARG A 31 19.94 1.77 -6.59
CA ARG A 31 20.22 1.74 -8.02
C ARG A 31 20.47 3.12 -8.64
N LEU A 32 19.75 4.14 -8.20
CA LEU A 32 19.77 5.48 -8.80
C LEU A 32 20.28 6.58 -7.85
N GLY A 33 20.39 6.29 -6.54
CA GLY A 33 20.62 7.33 -5.54
C GLY A 33 19.44 8.30 -5.48
N SER A 34 19.71 9.58 -5.75
CA SER A 34 18.66 10.58 -5.95
C SER A 34 18.10 10.48 -7.37
N PHE A 35 16.78 10.47 -7.50
CA PHE A 35 16.11 10.32 -8.79
C PHE A 35 14.87 11.23 -8.91
N GLU A 36 14.50 11.49 -10.16
CA GLU A 36 13.20 12.06 -10.53
C GLU A 36 12.35 10.99 -11.20
N ALA A 37 11.02 11.10 -11.09
CA ALA A 37 10.08 10.17 -11.69
C ALA A 37 9.11 10.90 -12.61
N ARG A 38 8.86 10.34 -13.79
CA ARG A 38 7.88 10.86 -14.75
C ARG A 38 7.02 9.72 -15.29
N CYS A 39 5.71 9.94 -15.35
CA CYS A 39 4.81 9.09 -16.11
C CYS A 39 4.86 9.47 -17.59
N ASP A 40 5.05 8.48 -18.45
CA ASP A 40 4.78 8.56 -19.88
C ASP A 40 3.39 7.95 -20.15
N PRO A 41 2.36 8.78 -20.37
CA PRO A 41 1.00 8.28 -20.59
C PRO A 41 0.84 7.54 -21.93
N ALA A 42 1.66 7.89 -22.94
CA ALA A 42 1.58 7.27 -24.26
C ALA A 42 2.12 5.84 -24.21
N GLU A 43 3.20 5.65 -23.44
CA GLU A 43 3.84 4.35 -23.31
C GLU A 43 3.42 3.58 -22.04
N ARG A 44 2.48 4.14 -21.25
CA ARG A 44 1.94 3.58 -20.01
C ARG A 44 3.04 3.10 -19.08
N ALA A 45 4.00 3.96 -18.82
CA ALA A 45 5.16 3.62 -18.01
C ALA A 45 5.54 4.77 -17.10
N VAL A 46 6.13 4.43 -15.95
CA VAL A 46 6.86 5.40 -15.13
C VAL A 46 8.35 5.16 -15.36
N VAL A 47 9.06 6.25 -15.62
CA VAL A 47 10.51 6.28 -15.77
C VAL A 47 11.08 7.03 -14.57
N PHE A 48 11.97 6.36 -13.84
CA PHE A 48 12.78 6.89 -12.76
C PHE A 48 14.17 7.16 -13.31
N THR A 49 14.67 8.38 -13.20
CA THR A 49 15.96 8.79 -13.78
C THR A 49 16.84 9.37 -12.68
N ALA A 50 18.08 8.89 -12.57
CA ALA A 50 19.05 9.42 -11.62
C ALA A 50 19.26 10.93 -11.87
N THR A 51 19.31 11.74 -10.82
CA THR A 51 19.57 13.20 -10.96
C THR A 51 21.05 13.51 -11.14
N ALA A 52 21.92 12.62 -10.66
CA ALA A 52 23.36 12.72 -10.87
C ALA A 52 23.78 11.81 -12.03
N PRO A 53 24.65 12.27 -12.94
CA PRO A 53 25.17 11.42 -14.00
C PRO A 53 26.07 10.32 -13.40
N THR A 54 26.02 9.15 -14.02
CA THR A 54 26.82 7.98 -13.69
C THR A 54 27.98 7.83 -14.68
N GLY A 55 29.15 7.43 -14.17
CA GLY A 55 30.33 7.19 -15.00
C GLY A 55 30.98 8.43 -15.62
N GLN A 56 31.97 8.21 -16.50
CA GLN A 56 32.74 9.28 -17.14
C GLN A 56 32.03 9.92 -18.35
N ASP A 57 31.00 9.25 -18.88
CA ASP A 57 30.31 9.65 -20.13
C ASP A 57 29.10 10.58 -19.89
N GLY A 58 28.79 10.90 -18.62
CA GLY A 58 27.72 11.83 -18.27
C GLY A 58 26.30 11.30 -18.49
N HIS A 59 26.11 9.99 -18.64
CA HIS A 59 24.79 9.39 -18.81
C HIS A 59 24.02 9.35 -17.49
N HIS A 60 22.70 9.43 -17.55
CA HIS A 60 21.85 9.27 -16.37
C HIS A 60 21.20 7.89 -16.41
N ASP A 61 21.49 7.05 -15.42
CA ASP A 61 20.85 5.75 -15.29
C ASP A 61 19.34 5.92 -15.09
N SER A 62 18.56 4.96 -15.62
CA SER A 62 17.10 4.97 -15.45
C SER A 62 16.53 3.59 -15.16
N VAL A 63 15.40 3.58 -14.45
CA VAL A 63 14.52 2.42 -14.23
C VAL A 63 13.20 2.72 -14.91
N ARG A 64 12.69 1.76 -15.68
CA ARG A 64 11.37 1.87 -16.31
C ARG A 64 10.47 0.74 -15.82
N SER A 65 9.23 1.07 -15.51
CA SER A 65 8.20 0.10 -15.13
C SER A 65 6.89 0.44 -15.82
N ARG A 66 6.14 -0.59 -16.22
CA ARG A 66 4.79 -0.42 -16.77
C ARG A 66 3.86 0.08 -15.66
N ALA A 67 3.02 1.05 -15.98
CA ALA A 67 2.16 1.73 -15.03
C ALA A 67 0.70 1.60 -15.44
N THR A 68 -0.11 1.05 -14.55
CA THR A 68 -1.56 0.94 -14.73
C THR A 68 -2.25 1.98 -13.86
N LEU A 69 -3.00 2.90 -14.47
CA LEU A 69 -3.82 3.87 -13.72
C LEU A 69 -4.92 3.13 -12.96
N ILE A 70 -4.88 3.23 -11.63
CA ILE A 70 -5.86 2.61 -10.73
C ILE A 70 -6.92 3.60 -10.29
N ALA A 71 -6.54 4.83 -9.98
CA ALA A 71 -7.49 5.87 -9.63
C ALA A 71 -6.90 7.26 -9.85
N VAL A 72 -7.79 8.23 -9.94
CA VAL A 72 -7.48 9.66 -9.83
C VAL A 72 -8.20 10.19 -8.60
N ILE A 73 -7.44 10.83 -7.72
CA ILE A 73 -7.95 11.52 -6.53
C ILE A 73 -8.18 12.97 -6.91
N GLU A 74 -9.43 13.27 -7.25
CA GLU A 74 -9.90 14.61 -7.56
C GLU A 74 -10.21 15.40 -6.29
N ALA A 75 -10.65 16.66 -6.43
CA ALA A 75 -10.96 17.51 -5.29
C ALA A 75 -12.08 17.01 -4.37
N ASP A 76 -13.07 16.34 -4.93
CA ASP A 76 -14.28 15.90 -4.21
C ASP A 76 -14.57 14.40 -4.39
N ALA A 77 -13.70 13.64 -5.07
CA ALA A 77 -13.93 12.22 -5.30
C ALA A 77 -12.68 11.42 -5.67
N ILE A 78 -12.77 10.11 -5.47
CA ILE A 78 -11.91 9.09 -6.06
C ILE A 78 -12.59 8.62 -7.35
N VAL A 79 -11.91 8.71 -8.49
CA VAL A 79 -12.39 8.16 -9.77
C VAL A 79 -11.54 6.96 -10.15
N TRP A 80 -12.15 5.79 -10.27
CA TRP A 80 -11.43 4.58 -10.60
C TRP A 80 -10.91 4.58 -12.04
N GLY A 81 -9.74 3.98 -12.26
CA GLY A 81 -9.10 3.87 -13.56
C GLY A 81 -9.91 3.10 -14.59
N TRP A 82 -10.75 2.14 -14.17
CA TRP A 82 -11.68 1.46 -15.09
C TRP A 82 -12.82 2.37 -15.57
N ALA A 83 -13.07 3.50 -14.90
CA ALA A 83 -14.08 4.49 -15.25
C ALA A 83 -13.50 5.81 -15.79
N HIS A 84 -12.23 6.10 -15.49
CA HIS A 84 -11.60 7.36 -15.85
C HIS A 84 -11.23 7.40 -17.35
N PRO A 85 -11.40 8.53 -18.07
CA PRO A 85 -11.09 8.63 -19.51
C PRO A 85 -9.64 8.31 -19.89
N ARG A 86 -8.69 8.52 -18.97
CA ARG A 86 -7.27 8.16 -19.17
C ARG A 86 -6.92 6.72 -18.77
N GLY A 87 -7.87 5.97 -18.22
CA GLY A 87 -7.66 4.60 -17.79
C GLY A 87 -8.23 3.57 -18.78
N GLU A 88 -8.32 2.32 -18.33
CA GLU A 88 -8.69 1.18 -19.18
C GLU A 88 -9.89 0.42 -18.60
N PRO A 89 -11.07 0.46 -19.24
CA PRO A 89 -12.29 -0.15 -18.68
C PRO A 89 -12.24 -1.65 -18.42
N SER A 90 -11.37 -2.36 -19.13
CA SER A 90 -11.11 -3.81 -19.00
C SER A 90 -9.65 -4.12 -18.66
N GLY A 91 -8.88 -3.12 -18.23
CA GLY A 91 -7.51 -3.30 -17.76
C GLY A 91 -7.46 -3.79 -16.31
N PRO A 92 -6.27 -3.90 -15.70
CA PRO A 92 -6.12 -4.46 -14.35
C PRO A 92 -6.97 -3.75 -13.27
N ALA A 93 -7.25 -2.45 -13.44
CA ALA A 93 -8.12 -1.71 -12.52
C ALA A 93 -9.56 -2.25 -12.47
N SER A 94 -10.02 -3.00 -13.49
CA SER A 94 -11.36 -3.61 -13.46
C SER A 94 -11.50 -4.69 -12.39
N ALA A 95 -10.38 -5.26 -11.90
CA ALA A 95 -10.40 -6.23 -10.81
C ALA A 95 -11.01 -5.63 -9.53
N LEU A 96 -10.83 -4.32 -9.27
CA LEU A 96 -11.51 -3.62 -8.17
C LEU A 96 -13.02 -3.73 -8.33
N ARG A 97 -13.56 -3.40 -9.52
CA ARG A 97 -15.00 -3.51 -9.82
C ARG A 97 -15.51 -4.94 -9.64
N ASP A 98 -14.72 -5.93 -10.07
CA ASP A 98 -15.09 -7.35 -9.98
C ASP A 98 -15.10 -7.84 -8.51
N VAL A 99 -14.11 -7.44 -7.72
CA VAL A 99 -14.08 -7.66 -6.25
C VAL A 99 -15.26 -6.97 -5.59
N GLY A 100 -15.55 -5.73 -5.98
CA GLY A 100 -16.70 -4.95 -5.51
C GLY A 100 -18.02 -5.69 -5.71
N ALA A 101 -18.28 -6.12 -6.94
CA ALA A 101 -19.47 -6.88 -7.30
C ALA A 101 -19.56 -8.23 -6.58
N ARG A 102 -18.42 -8.92 -6.39
CA ARG A 102 -18.37 -10.24 -5.75
C ARG A 102 -18.62 -10.19 -4.25
N PHE A 103 -18.08 -9.18 -3.57
CA PHE A 103 -18.11 -9.09 -2.11
C PHE A 103 -19.05 -8.00 -1.56
N GLY A 104 -19.78 -7.29 -2.43
CA GLY A 104 -20.73 -6.25 -2.02
C GLY A 104 -20.04 -4.99 -1.51
N VAL A 105 -18.91 -4.61 -2.10
CA VAL A 105 -18.19 -3.37 -1.80
C VAL A 105 -18.59 -2.31 -2.83
N ASP A 106 -19.66 -1.58 -2.55
CA ASP A 106 -20.28 -0.61 -3.47
C ASP A 106 -19.29 0.48 -3.95
N ASP A 107 -18.35 0.87 -3.09
CA ASP A 107 -17.31 1.85 -3.40
C ASP A 107 -16.45 1.43 -4.61
N PHE A 108 -16.20 0.12 -4.79
CA PHE A 108 -15.46 -0.39 -5.95
C PHE A 108 -16.31 -0.51 -7.21
N ALA A 109 -17.62 -0.73 -7.06
CA ALA A 109 -18.55 -0.90 -8.17
C ALA A 109 -19.02 0.45 -8.74
N THR A 110 -18.90 1.53 -7.97
CA THR A 110 -19.30 2.88 -8.38
C THR A 110 -18.14 3.59 -9.10
N PRO A 111 -18.33 4.16 -10.30
CA PRO A 111 -17.27 4.84 -11.07
C PRO A 111 -16.50 5.93 -10.31
N ARG A 112 -17.21 6.62 -9.42
CA ARG A 112 -16.75 7.79 -8.68
C ARG A 112 -17.22 7.68 -7.24
N VAL A 113 -16.29 7.68 -6.28
CA VAL A 113 -16.59 7.60 -4.85
C VAL A 113 -16.38 8.99 -4.23
N PRO A 114 -17.43 9.66 -3.71
CA PRO A 114 -17.29 11.00 -3.15
C PRO A 114 -16.36 11.03 -1.93
N LEU A 115 -15.49 12.03 -1.88
CA LEU A 115 -14.74 12.39 -0.67
C LEU A 115 -15.64 13.15 0.32
N PRO A 116 -15.29 13.20 1.61
CA PRO A 116 -16.05 13.97 2.60
C PRO A 116 -16.16 15.46 2.21
N PRO A 117 -17.37 16.06 2.29
CA PRO A 117 -17.56 17.47 1.98
C PRO A 117 -17.07 18.37 3.13
N ASN A 118 -16.87 19.66 2.82
CA ASN A 118 -16.58 20.73 3.80
C ASN A 118 -15.28 20.57 4.61
N LEU A 119 -14.29 19.88 4.07
CA LEU A 119 -12.95 19.82 4.66
C LEU A 119 -12.25 21.18 4.55
N SER A 120 -11.56 21.59 5.61
CA SER A 120 -10.59 22.68 5.57
C SER A 120 -9.41 22.31 4.65
N ARG A 121 -8.57 23.30 4.31
CA ARG A 121 -7.42 23.06 3.40
C ARG A 121 -6.48 21.95 3.90
N ASP A 122 -6.16 21.96 5.19
CA ASP A 122 -5.23 20.98 5.77
C ASP A 122 -5.89 19.59 5.82
N GLU A 123 -7.17 19.53 6.18
CA GLU A 123 -7.95 18.27 6.17
C GLU A 123 -8.09 17.69 4.75
N VAL A 124 -8.14 18.53 3.71
CA VAL A 124 -8.13 18.05 2.31
C VAL A 124 -6.80 17.37 1.97
N ILE A 125 -5.68 17.93 2.43
CA ILE A 125 -4.35 17.34 2.16
C ILE A 125 -4.25 15.98 2.85
N ASP A 126 -4.62 15.90 4.12
CA ASP A 126 -4.58 14.66 4.90
C ASP A 126 -5.56 13.62 4.35
N CYS A 127 -6.77 14.03 3.99
CA CYS A 127 -7.77 13.16 3.38
C CYS A 127 -7.29 12.58 2.05
N ARG A 128 -6.64 13.38 1.19
CA ARG A 128 -6.07 12.90 -0.08
C ARG A 128 -4.90 11.94 0.13
N ALA A 129 -4.04 12.20 1.11
CA ALA A 129 -2.94 11.29 1.45
C ALA A 129 -3.48 9.93 1.94
N GLN A 130 -4.48 9.94 2.82
CA GLN A 130 -5.14 8.72 3.28
C GLN A 130 -5.86 8.00 2.14
N ALA A 131 -6.55 8.72 1.26
CA ALA A 131 -7.22 8.15 0.09
C ALA A 131 -6.24 7.42 -0.83
N ILE A 132 -5.02 7.96 -1.02
CA ILE A 132 -3.96 7.29 -1.78
C ILE A 132 -3.61 5.94 -1.15
N ASP A 133 -3.32 5.91 0.14
CA ASP A 133 -2.89 4.69 0.82
C ASP A 133 -3.97 3.62 0.80
N ILE A 134 -5.22 4.02 1.04
CA ILE A 134 -6.40 3.15 0.98
C ILE A 134 -6.60 2.59 -0.43
N VAL A 135 -6.61 3.45 -1.45
CA VAL A 135 -6.77 3.06 -2.86
C VAL A 135 -5.65 2.12 -3.29
N ALA A 136 -4.42 2.44 -2.94
CA ALA A 136 -3.26 1.65 -3.31
C ALA A 136 -3.33 0.26 -2.67
N ALA A 137 -3.58 0.17 -1.36
CA ALA A 137 -3.67 -1.12 -0.66
C ALA A 137 -4.84 -1.97 -1.19
N ALA A 138 -6.01 -1.35 -1.41
CA ALA A 138 -7.16 -2.02 -2.02
C ALA A 138 -6.85 -2.57 -3.42
N ALA A 139 -6.11 -1.82 -4.23
CA ALA A 139 -5.75 -2.24 -5.57
C ALA A 139 -4.67 -3.34 -5.57
N VAL A 140 -3.70 -3.27 -4.66
CA VAL A 140 -2.71 -4.34 -4.45
C VAL A 140 -3.38 -5.64 -4.03
N GLU A 141 -4.41 -5.58 -3.18
CA GLU A 141 -5.21 -6.76 -2.82
C GLU A 141 -5.98 -7.30 -4.01
N SER A 142 -6.70 -6.42 -4.71
CA SER A 142 -7.62 -6.82 -5.78
C SER A 142 -6.92 -7.34 -7.03
N THR A 143 -5.71 -6.85 -7.31
CA THR A 143 -4.96 -7.18 -8.54
C THR A 143 -3.77 -8.10 -8.30
N GLY A 144 -3.24 -8.15 -7.09
CA GLY A 144 -1.95 -8.78 -6.78
C GLY A 144 -0.73 -7.98 -7.26
N ILE A 145 -0.89 -6.91 -8.03
CA ILE A 145 0.21 -6.10 -8.58
C ILE A 145 0.73 -5.14 -7.51
N SER A 146 2.05 -5.08 -7.35
CA SER A 146 2.74 -4.15 -6.44
C SER A 146 4.18 -3.94 -6.91
N PRO A 147 4.82 -2.79 -6.65
CA PRO A 147 4.40 -1.67 -5.78
C PRO A 147 3.45 -0.69 -6.48
N TYR A 148 3.09 0.41 -5.81
CA TYR A 148 2.37 1.53 -6.42
C TYR A 148 3.28 2.75 -6.65
N TRP A 149 2.83 3.70 -7.44
CA TRP A 149 3.45 5.01 -7.55
C TRP A 149 2.38 6.07 -7.70
N THR A 150 2.65 7.27 -7.19
CA THR A 150 1.74 8.41 -7.30
C THR A 150 2.38 9.52 -8.10
N GLY A 151 1.62 10.09 -9.03
CA GLY A 151 2.03 11.24 -9.83
C GLY A 151 0.92 12.26 -9.95
N ARG A 152 1.25 13.44 -10.47
CA ARG A 152 0.24 14.41 -10.89
C ARG A 152 -0.05 14.25 -12.37
N LEU A 153 -1.32 14.32 -12.73
CA LEU A 153 -1.76 14.50 -14.11
C LEU A 153 -1.53 15.95 -14.56
N ASP A 154 -1.69 16.22 -15.85
CA ASP A 154 -1.48 17.57 -16.43
C ASP A 154 -2.45 18.62 -15.88
N ASP A 155 -3.62 18.18 -15.41
CA ASP A 155 -4.64 19.00 -14.73
C ASP A 155 -4.33 19.22 -13.23
N GLY A 156 -3.26 18.60 -12.72
CA GLY A 156 -2.79 18.74 -11.36
C GLY A 156 -3.36 17.72 -10.37
N GLU A 157 -4.34 16.90 -10.78
CA GLU A 157 -4.93 15.88 -9.92
C GLU A 157 -3.97 14.71 -9.66
N LEU A 158 -4.15 14.06 -8.52
CA LEU A 158 -3.26 12.99 -8.08
C LEU A 158 -3.71 11.66 -8.70
N ALA A 159 -2.82 11.00 -9.41
CA ALA A 159 -3.07 9.68 -9.98
C ALA A 159 -2.29 8.62 -9.20
N VAL A 160 -2.97 7.50 -8.92
CA VAL A 160 -2.39 6.30 -8.31
C VAL A 160 -2.20 5.25 -9.40
N TYR A 161 -0.97 4.78 -9.54
CA TYR A 161 -0.60 3.75 -10.50
C TYR A 161 -0.11 2.50 -9.78
N LEU A 162 -0.47 1.31 -10.28
CA LEU A 162 0.27 0.09 -9.96
C LEU A 162 1.39 -0.10 -10.95
N LEU A 163 2.56 -0.44 -10.43
CA LEU A 163 3.76 -0.67 -11.19
C LEU A 163 3.90 -2.17 -11.44
N ASP A 164 3.80 -2.53 -12.71
CA ASP A 164 3.99 -3.89 -13.18
C ASP A 164 5.46 -4.07 -13.62
N ASP A 165 5.92 -5.31 -13.60
CA ASP A 165 7.28 -5.69 -14.01
C ASP A 165 8.41 -5.16 -13.11
N VAL A 166 8.12 -4.75 -11.86
CA VAL A 166 9.15 -4.45 -10.86
C VAL A 166 9.55 -5.72 -10.11
N ALA A 167 10.76 -6.22 -10.38
CA ALA A 167 11.30 -7.41 -9.72
C ALA A 167 11.78 -7.10 -8.29
N LEU A 168 10.84 -7.05 -7.35
CA LEU A 168 11.14 -6.96 -5.91
C LEU A 168 10.91 -8.31 -5.23
N PRO A 169 11.75 -8.70 -4.25
CA PRO A 169 11.50 -9.90 -3.46
C PRO A 169 10.19 -9.77 -2.68
N GLU A 170 9.49 -10.90 -2.51
CA GLU A 170 8.36 -10.96 -1.58
C GLU A 170 8.83 -10.66 -0.16
N PRO A 171 8.09 -9.90 0.67
CA PRO A 171 8.56 -9.55 2.00
C PRO A 171 8.80 -10.79 2.85
N SER A 172 9.97 -10.84 3.46
CA SER A 172 10.38 -11.88 4.40
C SER A 172 9.87 -11.58 5.81
N PHE A 173 10.00 -12.57 6.71
CA PHE A 173 9.67 -12.37 8.11
C PHE A 173 10.64 -11.37 8.78
N ALA A 174 11.89 -11.32 8.32
CA ALA A 174 12.86 -10.33 8.74
C ALA A 174 12.48 -8.90 8.31
N ASP A 175 11.96 -8.72 7.09
CA ASP A 175 11.48 -7.41 6.62
C ASP A 175 10.30 -6.95 7.49
N PHE A 176 9.36 -7.86 7.77
CA PHE A 176 8.28 -7.60 8.71
C PHE A 176 8.82 -7.21 10.08
N ALA A 177 9.70 -8.01 10.69
CA ALA A 177 10.19 -7.78 12.04
C ALA A 177 10.98 -6.48 12.21
N THR A 178 11.80 -6.13 11.22
CA THR A 178 12.66 -4.93 11.26
C THR A 178 11.88 -3.66 10.95
N THR A 179 10.84 -3.74 10.12
CA THR A 179 10.08 -2.55 9.68
C THR A 179 8.90 -2.25 10.62
N MET A 180 8.34 -3.27 11.29
CA MET A 180 7.13 -3.15 12.11
C MET A 180 7.19 -2.02 13.15
N PRO A 181 8.27 -1.83 13.94
CA PRO A 181 8.32 -0.77 14.97
C PRO A 181 8.15 0.66 14.42
N THR A 182 8.52 0.87 13.16
CA THR A 182 8.38 2.14 12.44
C THR A 182 6.99 2.25 11.82
N VAL A 183 6.57 1.22 11.09
CA VAL A 183 5.32 1.24 10.29
C VAL A 183 4.07 1.25 11.14
N MET A 184 4.07 0.60 12.31
CA MET A 184 2.90 0.58 13.21
C MET A 184 2.39 1.96 13.63
N ARG A 185 3.21 3.00 13.58
CA ARG A 185 2.80 4.35 13.99
C ARG A 185 2.23 5.17 12.84
N SER A 186 2.55 4.78 11.60
CA SER A 186 2.23 5.53 10.40
C SER A 186 1.29 4.79 9.45
N LEU A 187 1.01 3.51 9.69
CA LEU A 187 0.13 2.73 8.83
C LEU A 187 -1.31 3.26 8.93
N ALA A 188 -1.85 3.73 7.82
CA ALA A 188 -3.19 4.27 7.72
C ALA A 188 -4.23 3.12 7.67
N VAL A 189 -4.51 2.51 8.83
CA VAL A 189 -5.49 1.43 8.99
C VAL A 189 -6.46 1.70 10.12
N ASN A 190 -7.69 1.21 9.99
CA ASN A 190 -8.65 1.26 11.10
C ASN A 190 -8.36 0.18 12.14
N ASP A 191 -7.85 -0.98 11.71
CA ASP A 191 -7.48 -2.07 12.59
C ASP A 191 -6.15 -2.74 12.18
N HIS A 192 -5.10 -2.53 12.98
CA HIS A 192 -3.77 -3.11 12.74
C HIS A 192 -3.77 -4.64 12.79
N ARG A 193 -4.73 -5.25 13.52
CA ARG A 193 -4.85 -6.70 13.61
C ARG A 193 -5.24 -7.30 12.25
N VAL A 194 -6.08 -6.60 11.49
CA VAL A 194 -6.50 -7.00 10.14
C VAL A 194 -5.31 -6.93 9.18
N ALA A 195 -4.49 -5.88 9.27
CA ALA A 195 -3.30 -5.73 8.44
C ALA A 195 -2.23 -6.81 8.71
N ILE A 196 -2.00 -7.14 9.98
CA ILE A 196 -1.12 -8.26 10.34
C ILE A 196 -1.69 -9.59 9.83
N HIS A 197 -3.00 -9.78 9.98
CA HIS A 197 -3.67 -10.98 9.51
C HIS A 197 -3.55 -11.17 8.00
N GLY A 198 -3.80 -10.12 7.21
CA GLY A 198 -3.66 -10.21 5.76
C GLY A 198 -2.22 -10.41 5.29
N MET A 199 -1.25 -9.78 5.96
CA MET A 199 0.17 -10.04 5.71
C MET A 199 0.53 -11.52 5.95
N ALA A 200 0.13 -12.07 7.11
CA ALA A 200 0.40 -13.46 7.43
C ALA A 200 -0.29 -14.42 6.45
N ALA A 201 -1.56 -14.19 6.13
CA ALA A 201 -2.29 -15.00 5.17
C ALA A 201 -1.63 -15.00 3.78
N ARG A 202 -1.18 -13.84 3.31
CA ARG A 202 -0.52 -13.69 2.00
C ARG A 202 0.86 -14.36 1.96
N ARG A 203 1.59 -14.39 3.07
CA ARG A 203 2.91 -15.03 3.16
C ARG A 203 2.86 -16.48 3.63
N GLY A 204 1.68 -16.99 4.00
CA GLY A 204 1.53 -18.33 4.57
C GLY A 204 2.07 -18.46 6.00
N TRP A 205 2.17 -17.34 6.72
CA TRP A 205 2.55 -17.33 8.14
C TRP A 205 1.37 -17.69 9.03
N HIS A 206 1.65 -18.25 10.19
CA HIS A 206 0.65 -18.62 11.17
C HIS A 206 0.44 -17.48 12.18
N ILE A 207 -0.81 -17.32 12.63
CA ILE A 207 -1.18 -16.40 13.70
C ILE A 207 -1.92 -17.16 14.79
N SER A 208 -1.51 -16.92 16.04
CA SER A 208 -2.30 -17.26 17.22
C SER A 208 -2.57 -16.03 18.08
N TRP A 209 -3.75 -16.01 18.70
CA TRP A 209 -4.17 -14.93 19.59
C TRP A 209 -4.26 -15.43 21.02
N ARG A 210 -3.78 -14.62 21.96
CA ARG A 210 -3.91 -14.87 23.40
C ARG A 210 -4.35 -13.63 24.15
N ALA A 211 -5.02 -13.85 25.28
CA ALA A 211 -5.44 -12.76 26.16
C ALA A 211 -4.22 -12.10 26.79
N GLY A 212 -4.19 -10.76 26.79
CA GLY A 212 -3.23 -10.01 27.60
C GLY A 212 -3.60 -9.97 29.07
N THR A 213 -2.72 -9.34 29.84
CA THR A 213 -2.75 -9.35 31.32
C THR A 213 -3.90 -8.55 31.91
N ASP A 214 -4.59 -7.70 31.13
CA ASP A 214 -5.67 -6.80 31.59
C ASP A 214 -7.09 -7.42 31.52
N GLY A 215 -7.18 -8.74 31.64
CA GLY A 215 -8.44 -9.48 31.50
C GLY A 215 -8.85 -9.68 30.03
N GLY A 216 -7.88 -9.77 29.12
CA GLY A 216 -8.09 -10.09 27.71
C GLY A 216 -8.60 -8.93 26.84
N ARG A 217 -8.55 -7.68 27.32
CA ARG A 217 -8.99 -6.51 26.55
C ARG A 217 -7.86 -5.94 25.67
N SER A 218 -6.62 -6.21 26.05
CA SER A 218 -5.41 -6.02 25.26
C SER A 218 -4.97 -7.37 24.72
N PRO A 219 -5.36 -7.77 23.50
CA PRO A 219 -4.93 -9.05 22.95
C PRO A 219 -3.46 -9.01 22.56
N ILE A 220 -2.82 -10.18 22.56
CA ILE A 220 -1.48 -10.38 22.00
C ILE A 220 -1.60 -11.27 20.77
N CYS A 221 -1.01 -10.83 19.67
CA CYS A 221 -0.88 -11.58 18.43
C CYS A 221 0.52 -12.17 18.35
N ASP A 222 0.61 -13.49 18.28
CA ASP A 222 1.85 -14.19 17.98
C ASP A 222 1.81 -14.55 16.48
N VAL A 223 2.77 -14.04 15.71
CA VAL A 223 2.94 -14.31 14.27
C VAL A 223 4.19 -15.15 14.07
N THR A 224 4.14 -16.20 13.25
CA THR A 224 5.31 -17.04 12.99
C THR A 224 5.37 -17.53 11.55
N ASP A 225 6.58 -17.58 10.98
CA ASP A 225 6.85 -18.23 9.69
C ASP A 225 7.21 -19.73 9.84
N GLY A 226 7.14 -20.27 11.08
CA GLY A 226 7.50 -21.64 11.43
C GLY A 226 8.90 -21.76 12.07
N GLU A 227 9.73 -20.74 11.93
CA GLU A 227 11.09 -20.70 12.48
C GLU A 227 11.26 -19.53 13.46
N SER A 228 10.82 -18.34 13.05
CA SER A 228 10.84 -17.10 13.82
C SER A 228 9.48 -16.76 14.38
N VAL A 229 9.44 -15.99 15.47
CA VAL A 229 8.19 -15.57 16.12
C VAL A 229 8.23 -14.09 16.44
N ALA A 230 7.15 -13.38 16.15
CA ALA A 230 6.93 -12.00 16.55
C ALA A 230 5.70 -11.90 17.45
N HIS A 231 5.83 -11.11 18.51
CA HIS A 231 4.77 -10.84 19.47
C HIS A 231 4.35 -9.39 19.35
N VAL A 232 3.04 -9.17 19.15
CA VAL A 232 2.45 -7.84 19.03
C VAL A 232 1.39 -7.68 20.10
N GLU A 233 1.59 -6.77 21.03
CA GLU A 233 0.58 -6.39 22.02
C GLU A 233 -0.23 -5.20 21.51
N PHE A 234 -1.55 -5.27 21.70
CA PHE A 234 -2.47 -4.21 21.32
C PHE A 234 -3.15 -3.59 22.53
N ASP A 235 -3.46 -2.30 22.44
CA ASP A 235 -4.42 -1.69 23.34
C ASP A 235 -5.87 -2.06 22.98
N ARG A 236 -6.81 -1.57 23.80
CA ARG A 236 -8.26 -1.79 23.64
C ARG A 236 -8.86 -1.21 22.36
N ARG A 237 -8.10 -0.37 21.66
CA ARG A 237 -8.48 0.25 20.37
C ARG A 237 -7.79 -0.44 19.20
N ALA A 238 -7.22 -1.63 19.40
CA ALA A 238 -6.48 -2.37 18.39
C ALA A 238 -5.25 -1.64 17.84
N ARG A 239 -4.67 -0.72 18.61
CA ARG A 239 -3.42 -0.06 18.26
C ARG A 239 -2.27 -0.83 18.90
N PRO A 240 -1.18 -1.10 18.16
CA PRO A 240 -0.03 -1.75 18.76
C PRO A 240 0.62 -0.87 19.83
N ILE A 241 0.96 -1.49 20.96
CA ILE A 241 1.62 -0.83 22.09
C ILE A 241 2.97 -1.44 22.44
N ASP A 242 3.19 -2.71 22.06
CA ASP A 242 4.48 -3.37 22.20
C ASP A 242 4.74 -4.31 21.03
N PHE A 243 6.02 -4.50 20.72
CA PHE A 243 6.50 -5.37 19.65
C PHE A 243 7.83 -6.01 20.07
N SER A 244 7.89 -7.33 20.00
CA SER A 244 9.14 -8.09 20.15
C SER A 244 9.21 -9.20 19.10
N CYS A 245 10.43 -9.64 18.78
CA CYS A 245 10.65 -10.68 17.79
C CYS A 245 11.85 -11.55 18.18
N GLU A 246 11.71 -12.85 17.95
CA GLU A 246 12.76 -13.86 18.02
C GLU A 246 13.01 -14.34 16.60
N LEU A 247 14.10 -13.85 15.99
CA LEU A 247 14.51 -14.22 14.63
C LEU A 247 15.52 -15.37 14.69
N VAL A 248 15.32 -16.39 13.85
CA VAL A 248 16.33 -17.45 13.70
C VAL A 248 17.59 -16.88 13.05
N GLY A 249 18.75 -17.21 13.63
CA GLY A 249 20.06 -16.82 13.10
C GLY A 249 20.62 -15.49 13.63
N GLN A 250 19.95 -14.82 14.57
CA GLN A 250 20.52 -13.70 15.33
C GLN A 250 20.86 -14.14 16.76
N HIS A 251 22.11 -14.56 16.97
CA HIS A 251 22.75 -14.68 18.29
C HIS A 251 23.86 -13.65 18.41
#